data_AF-A0AAD6PYV9-F1
#
_entry.id   AF-A0AAD6PYV9-F1
#
_cell.length_a   1.000
_cell.length_b   1.000
_cell.length_c   1.000
_cell.angle_alpha   90.00
_cell.angle_beta   90.00
_cell.angle_gamma   90.00
#
_symmetry.space_group_name_H-M   'P 1'
#
loop_
_entity.id
_entity.type
_entity.pdbx_description
1 polymer ?
#
loop_
_entity_poly.entity_id
_entity_poly.type
_entity_poly.pdbx_seq_one_letter_code
_entity_poly.pdbx_strand_id
1 'polypeptide(L)'
;MPLQLTTGRIWFQVIHHSLSTIAVAYSMLSGEMQLYTYMCLISEVTTPEINMRWYLDTAGHKRSAAYLINGLAIFLAWLMARILLFLYMFHHIYLHYDQVIQMSLFGCFLVFLVPAVLFIMNLMWFGKIIKGLKKTLAKRQ
;
A
#
# COMPACT_ATOMS: atom_id res chain seq x y z
N MET A 1 -15.16 -10.73 7.30
CA MET A 1 -15.19 -9.80 8.46
C MET A 1 -15.87 -8.54 7.97
N PRO A 2 -17.09 -8.18 8.41
CA PRO A 2 -17.77 -7.03 7.84
C PRO A 2 -17.04 -5.77 8.32
N LEU A 3 -16.49 -5.01 7.37
CA LEU A 3 -15.83 -3.74 7.67
C LEU A 3 -16.88 -2.73 8.14
N GLN A 4 -17.13 -2.65 9.45
CA GLN A 4 -17.72 -1.46 10.04
C GLN A 4 -16.85 -0.26 9.66
N LEU A 5 -17.44 0.67 8.90
CA LEU A 5 -16.84 1.94 8.50
C LEU A 5 -16.75 2.82 9.74
N THR A 6 -15.61 2.78 10.43
CA THR A 6 -15.26 3.81 11.38
C THR A 6 -14.86 5.06 10.60
N THR A 7 -15.43 6.22 10.95
CA THR A 7 -15.28 7.51 10.24
C THR A 7 -13.82 7.86 9.93
N GLY A 8 -12.88 7.52 10.82
CA GLY A 8 -11.44 7.73 10.59
C GLY A 8 -10.88 6.99 9.36
N ARG A 9 -11.42 5.81 9.00
CA ARG A 9 -10.94 5.02 7.86
C ARG A 9 -11.27 5.66 6.50
N ILE A 10 -12.33 6.44 6.44
CA ILE A 10 -12.77 7.15 5.22
C ILE A 10 -11.82 8.32 4.97
N TRP A 11 -11.50 9.10 6.00
CA TRP A 11 -10.55 10.21 5.87
C TRP A 11 -9.16 9.74 5.42
N PHE A 12 -8.67 8.61 5.94
CA PHE A 12 -7.42 8.03 5.45
C PHE A 12 -7.48 7.63 3.96
N GLN A 13 -8.61 7.08 3.51
CA GLN A 13 -8.81 6.74 2.09
C GLN A 13 -8.82 7.98 1.22
N VAL A 14 -9.57 9.02 1.62
CA VAL A 14 -9.68 10.28 0.88
C VAL A 14 -8.32 10.96 0.80
N ILE A 15 -7.62 11.11 1.93
CA ILE A 15 -6.30 11.74 1.98
C ILE A 15 -5.30 10.98 1.10
N HIS A 16 -5.25 9.64 1.20
CA HIS A 16 -4.41 8.81 0.34
C HIS A 16 -4.72 9.06 -1.15
N HIS A 17 -5.97 8.87 -1.56
CA HIS A 17 -6.34 8.97 -2.98
C HIS A 17 -6.12 10.38 -3.52
N SER A 18 -6.48 11.42 -2.76
CA SER A 18 -6.22 12.80 -3.15
C SER A 18 -4.73 13.09 -3.30
N LEU A 19 -3.89 12.68 -2.35
CA LEU A 19 -2.44 12.87 -2.43
C LEU A 19 -1.82 12.10 -3.62
N SER A 20 -2.23 10.85 -3.84
CA SER A 20 -1.76 10.03 -4.96
C SER A 20 -2.21 10.63 -6.30
N THR A 21 -3.45 11.08 -6.43
CA THR A 21 -3.93 11.73 -7.67
C THR A 21 -3.18 13.04 -7.94
N ILE A 22 -2.92 13.86 -6.92
CA ILE A 22 -2.12 15.08 -7.07
C ILE A 22 -0.70 14.74 -7.53
N ALA A 23 -0.06 13.74 -6.91
CA ALA A 23 1.30 13.32 -7.26
C ALA A 23 1.39 12.78 -8.70
N VAL A 24 0.43 11.94 -9.11
CA VAL A 24 0.35 11.40 -10.48
C VAL A 24 0.09 12.52 -11.48
N ALA A 25 -0.89 13.40 -11.23
CA ALA A 25 -1.20 14.51 -12.12
C ALA A 25 0.01 15.46 -12.28
N TYR A 26 0.69 15.77 -11.18
CA TYR A 26 1.89 16.59 -11.21
C TYR A 26 3.01 15.92 -12.03
N SER A 27 3.31 14.66 -11.74
CA SER A 27 4.34 13.86 -12.44
C SER A 27 4.09 13.77 -13.95
N MET A 28 2.82 13.68 -14.35
CA MET A 28 2.42 13.70 -15.75
C MET A 28 2.60 15.07 -16.43
N LEU A 29 2.33 16.16 -15.71
CA LEU A 29 2.39 17.52 -16.26
C LEU A 29 3.81 18.10 -16.28
N SER A 30 4.63 17.81 -15.27
CA SER A 30 6.00 18.34 -15.16
C SER A 30 7.06 17.42 -15.74
N GLY A 31 6.77 16.12 -15.92
CA GLY A 31 7.76 15.10 -16.26
C GLY A 31 8.68 14.71 -15.11
N GLU A 32 8.53 15.32 -13.93
CA GLU A 32 9.30 15.04 -12.73
C GLU A 32 8.71 13.85 -11.94
N MET A 33 9.53 13.15 -11.15
CA MET A 33 9.10 12.09 -10.20
C MET A 33 8.40 10.86 -10.80
N GLN A 34 8.46 10.66 -12.11
CA GLN A 34 7.80 9.54 -12.80
C GLN A 34 8.23 8.18 -12.23
N LEU A 35 9.53 7.99 -11.97
CA LEU A 35 10.06 6.78 -11.35
C LEU A 35 9.37 6.46 -10.00
N TYR A 36 9.31 7.45 -9.09
CA TYR A 36 8.71 7.29 -7.77
C TYR A 36 7.19 7.10 -7.84
N THR A 37 6.55 7.74 -8.82
CA THR A 37 5.13 7.56 -9.10
C THR A 37 4.84 6.12 -9.53
N TYR A 38 5.62 5.57 -10.46
CA TYR A 38 5.47 4.17 -10.89
C TYR A 38 5.75 3.18 -9.75
N MET A 39 6.76 3.43 -8.91
CA MET A 39 7.00 2.62 -7.71
C MET A 39 5.79 2.64 -6.76
N CYS A 40 5.15 3.79 -6.56
CA CYS A 40 3.92 3.86 -5.76
C CYS A 40 2.76 3.08 -6.42
N LEU A 41 2.58 3.18 -7.74
CA LEU A 41 1.51 2.49 -8.48
C LEU A 41 1.64 0.96 -8.45
N ILE A 42 2.85 0.41 -8.40
CA ILE A 42 3.05 -1.05 -8.22
C ILE A 42 2.35 -1.55 -6.93
N SER A 43 2.29 -0.71 -5.90
CA SER A 43 1.61 -1.07 -4.66
C SER A 43 0.10 -1.25 -4.83
N GLU A 44 -0.53 -0.61 -5.83
CA GLU A 44 -1.96 -0.73 -6.11
C GLU A 44 -2.36 -2.14 -6.60
N VAL A 45 -1.41 -2.90 -7.16
CA VAL A 45 -1.61 -4.29 -7.62
C VAL A 45 -2.03 -5.23 -6.49
N THR A 46 -1.76 -4.88 -5.24
CA THR A 46 -2.21 -5.65 -4.05
C THR A 46 -3.71 -5.48 -3.73
N THR A 47 -4.40 -4.52 -4.34
CA THR A 47 -5.84 -4.25 -4.12
C THR A 47 -6.77 -5.39 -4.58
N PRO A 48 -6.61 -5.96 -5.80
CA PRO A 48 -7.44 -7.10 -6.23
C PRO A 48 -7.32 -8.32 -5.30
N GLU A 49 -6.17 -8.56 -4.66
CA GLU A 49 -5.99 -9.69 -3.75
C GLU A 49 -6.84 -9.58 -2.47
N ILE A 50 -6.97 -8.36 -1.92
CA ILE A 50 -7.85 -8.11 -0.78
C ILE A 50 -9.31 -8.32 -1.19
N ASN A 51 -9.67 -7.87 -2.39
CA ASN A 51 -11.02 -8.03 -2.92
C ASN A 51 -11.37 -9.52 -3.10
N MET A 52 -10.42 -10.33 -3.56
CA MET A 52 -10.58 -11.78 -3.68
C MET A 52 -10.83 -12.45 -2.32
N ARG A 53 -10.16 -11.99 -1.24
CA ARG A 53 -10.44 -12.48 0.11
C ARG A 53 -11.87 -12.17 0.55
N TRP A 54 -12.37 -10.97 0.25
CA TRP A 54 -13.74 -10.58 0.56
C TRP A 54 -14.76 -11.39 -0.25
N TYR A 55 -14.47 -11.65 -1.53
CA TYR A 55 -15.30 -12.50 -2.38
C TYR A 55 -15.43 -13.91 -1.80
N LEU A 56 -14.31 -14.53 -1.41
CA LEU A 56 -14.30 -15.85 -0.75
C LEU A 56 -15.00 -15.84 0.63
N ASP A 57 -14.94 -14.73 1.37
CA ASP A 57 -15.64 -14.54 2.65
C ASP A 57 -17.16 -14.52 2.47
N THR A 58 -17.62 -13.89 1.39
CA THR A 58 -19.03 -13.70 1.03
C THR A 58 -19.63 -14.95 0.41
N ALA A 59 -18.87 -15.67 -0.41
CA ALA A 59 -19.25 -16.97 -0.98
C ALA A 59 -19.27 -18.13 0.04
N GLY A 60 -19.04 -17.86 1.33
CA GLY A 60 -19.10 -18.87 2.39
C GLY A 60 -17.86 -19.78 2.50
N HIS A 61 -16.84 -19.60 1.67
CA HIS A 61 -15.64 -20.45 1.60
C HIS A 61 -14.56 -20.15 2.65
N LYS A 62 -14.95 -19.62 3.82
CA LYS A 62 -14.04 -19.22 4.93
C LYS A 62 -13.14 -20.34 5.47
N ARG A 63 -13.58 -21.61 5.34
CA ARG A 63 -12.84 -22.78 5.82
C ARG A 63 -12.00 -23.48 4.74
N SER A 64 -12.09 -23.05 3.48
CA SER A 64 -11.36 -23.65 2.37
C SER A 64 -9.84 -23.48 2.49
N ALA A 65 -9.08 -24.35 1.82
CA ALA A 65 -7.64 -24.15 1.61
C ALA A 65 -7.36 -22.87 0.80
N ALA A 66 -8.24 -22.53 -0.16
CA ALA A 66 -8.16 -21.32 -0.97
C ALA A 66 -8.16 -20.03 -0.12
N TYR A 67 -8.98 -19.97 0.95
CA TYR A 67 -8.99 -18.82 1.85
C TYR A 67 -7.68 -18.64 2.63
N LEU A 68 -7.01 -19.76 2.97
CA LEU A 68 -5.70 -19.73 3.64
C LEU A 68 -4.59 -19.32 2.68
N ILE A 69 -4.57 -19.90 1.47
CA ILE A 69 -3.61 -19.56 0.41
C ILE A 69 -3.74 -18.08 0.03
N ASN A 70 -4.96 -17.57 -0.15
CA ASN A 70 -5.20 -16.15 -0.41
C ASN A 70 -4.74 -15.27 0.76
N GLY A 71 -4.88 -15.74 2.00
CA GLY A 71 -4.39 -15.02 3.18
C GLY A 71 -2.87 -14.93 3.24
N LEU A 72 -2.16 -15.99 2.82
CA LEU A 72 -0.71 -16.00 2.71
C LEU A 72 -0.23 -15.17 1.51
N ALA A 73 -0.90 -15.26 0.37
CA ALA A 73 -0.61 -14.45 -0.81
C ALA A 73 -0.69 -12.94 -0.48
N ILE A 74 -1.78 -12.50 0.16
CA ILE A 74 -1.90 -11.10 0.63
C ILE A 74 -0.73 -10.72 1.55
N PHE A 75 -0.33 -11.60 2.47
CA PHE A 75 0.78 -11.31 3.38
C PHE A 75 2.10 -11.09 2.62
N LEU A 76 2.43 -12.00 1.68
CA LEU A 76 3.65 -11.92 0.88
C LEU A 76 3.64 -10.72 -0.07
N ALA A 77 2.54 -10.50 -0.79
CA ALA A 77 2.39 -9.37 -1.69
C ALA A 77 2.46 -8.04 -0.94
N TRP A 78 1.86 -7.93 0.26
CA TRP A 78 1.99 -6.74 1.10
C TRP A 78 3.42 -6.50 1.55
N LEU A 79 4.13 -7.55 1.98
CA LEU A 79 5.52 -7.44 2.38
C LEU A 79 6.40 -6.94 1.22
N MET A 80 6.27 -7.54 0.04
CA MET A 80 7.08 -7.19 -1.13
C MET A 80 6.72 -5.82 -1.70
N ALA A 81 5.46 -5.61 -2.06
CA ALA A 81 5.03 -4.42 -2.81
C ALA A 81 4.78 -3.18 -1.96
N ARG A 82 4.54 -3.33 -0.64
CA ARG A 82 4.18 -2.19 0.24
C ARG A 82 5.18 -1.92 1.36
N ILE A 83 5.99 -2.90 1.75
CA ILE A 83 7.04 -2.70 2.76
C ILE A 83 8.42 -2.61 2.10
N LEU A 84 8.87 -3.68 1.43
CA LEU A 84 10.21 -3.73 0.82
C LEU A 84 10.36 -2.69 -0.29
N LEU A 85 9.35 -2.54 -1.16
CA LEU A 85 9.37 -1.54 -2.22
C LEU A 85 9.49 -0.10 -1.68
N PHE A 86 8.79 0.22 -0.57
CA PHE A 86 8.88 1.54 0.05
C PHE A 86 10.22 1.77 0.73
N LEU A 87 10.76 0.75 1.42
CA LEU A 87 12.13 0.82 1.98
C LEU A 87 13.16 1.04 0.87
N TYR A 88 13.03 0.32 -0.25
CA TYR A 88 13.87 0.51 -1.42
C TYR A 88 13.73 1.92 -1.99
N MET A 89 12.50 2.45 -2.08
CA MET A 89 12.24 3.81 -2.56
C MET A 89 12.93 4.86 -1.67
N PHE A 90 12.82 4.78 -0.34
CA PHE A 90 13.54 5.69 0.56
C PHE A 90 15.06 5.58 0.42
N HIS A 91 15.57 4.35 0.30
CA HIS A 91 16.99 4.12 0.05
C HIS A 91 17.44 4.72 -1.29
N HIS A 92 16.64 4.57 -2.34
CA HIS A 92 16.92 5.14 -3.66
C HIS A 92 16.91 6.69 -3.63
N ILE A 93 15.97 7.30 -2.91
CA ILE A 93 15.93 8.75 -2.68
C ILE A 93 17.17 9.22 -1.92
N TYR A 94 17.60 8.48 -0.89
CA TYR A 94 18.80 8.82 -0.14
C TYR A 94 20.07 8.77 -1.00
N LEU A 95 20.22 7.72 -1.82
CA LEU A 95 21.38 7.58 -2.71
C LEU A 95 21.41 8.62 -3.83
N HIS A 96 20.24 9.02 -4.33
CA HIS A 96 20.11 9.99 -5.42
C HIS A 96 19.65 11.36 -4.90
N TYR A 97 19.99 11.68 -3.65
CA TYR A 97 19.52 12.90 -3.00
C TYR A 97 19.88 14.16 -3.82
N ASP A 98 21.11 14.22 -4.33
CA ASP A 98 21.58 15.33 -5.16
C ASP A 98 20.75 15.51 -6.44
N GLN A 99 20.17 14.44 -7.00
CA GLN A 99 19.29 14.52 -8.16
C GLN A 99 17.87 14.94 -7.74
N VAL A 100 17.39 14.45 -6.61
CA VAL A 100 16.06 14.77 -6.08
C VAL A 100 15.96 16.25 -5.73
N ILE A 101 17.00 16.87 -5.17
CA ILE A 101 16.97 18.30 -4.82
C ILE A 101 17.05 19.26 -6.03
N GLN A 102 17.42 18.77 -7.22
CA GLN A 102 17.40 19.57 -8.45
C GLN A 102 16.00 19.71 -9.04
N MET A 103 15.05 18.92 -8.55
CA MET A 103 13.66 18.99 -8.93
C MET A 103 13.04 20.28 -8.39
N SER A 104 11.90 20.67 -8.94
CA SER A 104 11.16 21.80 -8.39
C SER A 104 10.89 21.64 -6.88
N LEU A 105 10.77 22.75 -6.15
CA LEU A 105 10.47 22.73 -4.70
C LEU A 105 9.22 21.89 -4.39
N PHE A 106 8.23 21.95 -5.27
CA PHE A 106 7.00 21.18 -5.14
C PHE A 106 7.21 19.69 -5.43
N GLY A 107 8.01 19.34 -6.44
CA GLY A 107 8.42 17.96 -6.72
C GLY A 107 9.18 17.36 -5.53
N CYS A 108 10.17 18.07 -4.99
CA CYS A 108 10.88 17.64 -3.78
C CYS A 108 9.90 17.34 -2.63
N PHE A 109 8.98 18.27 -2.35
CA PHE A 109 7.99 18.10 -1.29
C PHE A 109 7.13 16.85 -1.49
N LEU A 110 6.67 16.58 -2.72
CA LEU A 110 5.87 15.41 -3.03
C LEU A 110 6.65 14.09 -2.95
N VAL A 111 7.92 14.05 -3.41
CA VAL A 111 8.80 12.86 -3.30
C VAL A 111 8.98 12.41 -1.86
N PHE A 112 9.04 13.33 -0.89
CA PHE A 112 9.21 12.95 0.51
C PHE A 112 7.86 12.70 1.20
N LEU A 113 6.89 13.60 1.03
CA LEU A 113 5.64 13.54 1.79
C LEU A 113 4.78 12.34 1.39
N VAL A 114 4.58 12.12 0.09
CA VAL A 114 3.63 11.11 -0.40
C VAL A 114 4.09 9.69 -0.02
N PRO A 115 5.35 9.28 -0.33
CA PRO A 115 5.92 8.05 0.18
C PRO A 115 5.84 7.85 1.69
N ALA A 116 6.13 8.89 2.49
CA ALA A 116 6.10 8.79 3.95
C ALA A 116 4.70 8.50 4.49
N VAL A 117 3.69 9.24 4.04
CA VAL A 117 2.29 9.05 4.46
C VAL A 117 1.80 7.66 4.05
N LEU A 118 2.09 7.25 2.81
CA LEU A 118 1.73 5.93 2.29
C LEU A 118 2.40 4.80 3.09
N PHE A 119 3.67 4.95 3.44
CA PHE A 119 4.41 3.93 4.19
C PHE A 119 3.85 3.72 5.61
N ILE A 120 3.56 4.80 6.33
CA ILE A 120 2.94 4.73 7.66
C ILE A 120 1.60 3.99 7.58
N MET A 121 0.78 4.34 6.58
CA MET A 121 -0.47 3.63 6.32
C MET A 121 -0.23 2.14 6.03
N ASN A 122 0.72 1.81 5.17
CA ASN A 122 1.05 0.42 4.80
C ASN A 122 1.51 -0.40 6.01
N LEU A 123 2.28 0.17 6.93
CA LEU A 123 2.70 -0.49 8.18
C LEU A 123 1.50 -0.79 9.11
N MET A 124 0.59 0.17 9.27
CA MET A 124 -0.62 -0.04 10.08
C MET A 124 -1.49 -1.19 9.54
N TRP A 125 -1.66 -1.26 8.21
CA TRP A 125 -2.40 -2.34 7.57
C TRP A 125 -1.67 -3.68 7.63
N PHE A 126 -0.35 -3.69 7.47
CA PHE A 126 0.45 -4.90 7.60
C PHE A 126 0.29 -5.53 8.99
N GLY A 127 0.28 -4.71 10.05
CA GLY A 127 -0.02 -5.16 11.41
C GLY A 127 -1.40 -5.83 11.54
N LYS A 128 -2.42 -5.34 10.82
CA LYS A 128 -3.75 -5.96 10.79
C LYS A 128 -3.75 -7.29 10.02
N ILE A 129 -3.00 -7.38 8.92
CA ILE A 129 -2.86 -8.62 8.12
C ILE A 129 -2.19 -9.71 8.96
N ILE A 130 -1.10 -9.39 9.66
CA ILE A 130 -0.43 -10.33 10.58
C ILE A 130 -1.39 -10.84 11.65
N LYS A 131 -2.13 -9.94 12.31
CA LYS A 131 -3.13 -10.32 13.32
C LYS A 131 -4.22 -11.23 12.73
N GLY A 132 -4.69 -10.93 11.52
CA GLY A 132 -5.68 -11.74 10.81
C GLY A 132 -5.17 -13.14 10.43
N LEU A 133 -3.92 -13.24 9.98
CA LEU A 133 -3.27 -14.50 9.64
C LEU A 133 -3.06 -15.36 10.89
N LYS A 134 -2.49 -14.79 11.97
CA LYS A 134 -2.32 -15.48 13.26
C LYS A 134 -3.64 -16.07 13.79
N LYS A 135 -4.73 -15.29 13.73
CA LYS A 135 -6.07 -15.76 14.15
C LYS A 135 -6.61 -16.90 13.28
N THR A 136 -6.25 -16.94 12.00
CA THR A 136 -6.68 -18.00 11.08
C THR A 136 -5.90 -19.30 11.35
N LEU A 137 -4.61 -19.20 11.66
CA LEU A 137 -3.76 -20.34 12.02
C LEU A 137 -4.12 -20.92 13.39
N ALA A 138 -4.33 -20.07 14.40
CA ALA A 138 -4.67 -20.50 15.75
C ALA A 138 -6.05 -21.18 15.88
N LYS A 139 -6.95 -21.03 14.89
CA LYS A 139 -8.23 -21.74 14.84
C LYS A 139 -8.18 -23.12 14.17
N ARG A 140 -7.04 -23.46 13.56
CA ARG A 140 -6.81 -24.74 12.89
C ARG A 140 -5.94 -25.70 13.71
N GLN A 141 -5.26 -25.19 14.74
CA GLN A 141 -4.76 -26.00 15.86
C GLN A 141 -5.92 -26.28 16.81
#